data_AF-A0A1G3T0C2-F1
#
_entry.id   AF-A0A1G3T0C2-F1
#
_cell.length_a   1.000
_cell.length_b   1.000
_cell.length_c   1.000
_cell.angle_alpha   90.00
_cell.angle_beta   90.00
_cell.angle_gamma   90.00
#
_symmetry.space_group_name_H-M   'P 1'
#
loop_
_entity.id
_entity.type
_entity.pdbx_description
1 polymer ?
#
loop_
_entity_poly.entity_id
_entity_poly.type
_entity_poly.pdbx_seq_one_letter_code
_entity_poly.pdbx_strand_id
1 'polypeptide(L)'
;MDITSVQHQRAIPTIGTKEGDKALREKTDQFEAIIVKMMLDEAMKDEKNVFTSSNDPGDKIFKSMYREELSNASAGGFGFSQMLFEHLSQKGEKTEK
;
A
#
# COMPACT_ATOMS: atom_id res chain seq x y z
N MET A 1 37.57 2.98 -10.83
CA MET A 1 36.27 3.49 -10.34
C MET A 1 35.73 2.44 -9.37
N ASP A 2 35.92 2.69 -8.08
CA ASP A 2 35.43 1.81 -7.02
C ASP A 2 33.91 1.92 -6.92
N ILE A 3 33.23 0.79 -7.14
CA ILE A 3 31.77 0.62 -7.10
C ILE A 3 31.29 0.08 -5.74
N THR A 4 32.12 0.17 -4.71
CA THR A 4 31.99 -0.58 -3.44
C THR A 4 31.16 0.09 -2.33
N SER A 5 30.46 1.21 -2.55
CA SER A 5 29.85 1.93 -1.41
C SER A 5 28.45 2.52 -1.59
N VAL A 6 27.61 1.99 -2.49
CA VAL A 6 26.18 2.35 -2.47
C VAL A 6 25.38 1.31 -1.67
N GLN A 7 25.67 1.23 -0.37
CA GLN A 7 24.77 0.62 0.61
C GLN A 7 24.30 1.75 1.52
N HIS A 8 23.29 2.51 1.06
CA HIS A 8 22.53 3.40 1.95
C HIS A 8 21.60 2.53 2.79
N GLN A 9 22.16 1.78 3.74
CA GLN A 9 21.40 1.08 4.75
C GLN A 9 20.87 2.14 5.71
N ARG A 10 19.71 2.71 5.39
CA ARG A 10 18.99 3.56 6.34
C ARG A 10 18.78 2.73 7.60
N ALA A 11 19.07 3.33 8.75
CA ALA A 11 18.79 2.72 10.03
C ALA A 11 17.31 2.26 10.02
N ILE A 12 17.09 0.98 10.30
CA ILE A 12 15.73 0.42 10.39
C ILE A 12 15.08 1.15 11.57
N PRO A 13 13.96 1.86 11.36
CA PRO A 13 13.29 2.56 12.44
C PRO A 13 12.87 1.57 13.53
N THR A 14 13.22 1.87 14.78
CA THR A 14 12.84 1.03 15.92
C THR A 14 11.36 1.25 16.26
N ILE A 15 10.59 0.17 16.22
CA ILE A 15 9.16 0.15 16.59
C ILE A 15 9.02 0.46 18.08
N GLY A 16 8.01 1.24 18.46
CA GLY A 16 7.83 1.75 19.84
C GLY A 16 8.45 3.13 20.08
N THR A 17 9.15 3.68 19.10
CA THR A 17 9.56 5.10 19.08
C THR A 17 8.56 5.90 18.26
N LYS A 18 8.35 7.18 18.60
CA LYS A 18 7.44 8.07 17.84
C LYS A 18 7.76 8.11 16.34
N GLU A 19 9.04 8.06 15.98
CA GLU A 19 9.51 8.08 14.59
C GLU A 19 9.29 6.72 13.91
N GLY A 20 9.58 5.62 14.61
CA GLY A 20 9.35 4.26 14.12
C GLY A 20 7.87 3.95 13.94
N ASP A 21 7.01 4.36 14.88
CA ASP A 21 5.57 4.14 14.81
C ASP A 21 4.94 4.97 13.68
N LYS A 22 5.43 6.20 13.45
CA LYS A 22 5.02 7.00 12.29
C LYS A 22 5.40 6.31 10.98
N ALA A 23 6.63 5.79 10.88
CA ALA A 23 7.07 5.06 9.70
C ALA A 23 6.28 3.76 9.51
N LEU A 24 6.01 3.03 10.59
CA LEU A 24 5.21 1.80 10.60
C LEU A 24 3.80 2.09 10.10
N ARG A 25 3.16 3.16 10.59
CA ARG A 25 1.83 3.59 10.16
C ARG A 25 1.77 3.90 8.66
N GLU A 26 2.74 4.65 8.16
CA GLU A 26 2.82 4.97 6.73
C GLU A 26 2.92 3.69 5.89
N LYS A 27 3.69 2.69 6.33
CA LYS A 27 3.82 1.41 5.62
C LYS A 27 2.58 0.55 5.70
N THR A 28 1.87 0.55 6.83
CA THR A 28 0.60 -0.19 6.96
C THR A 28 -0.51 0.44 6.12
N ASP A 29 -0.54 1.77 6.00
CA ASP A 29 -1.49 2.48 5.14
C ASP A 29 -1.19 2.19 3.65
N GLN A 30 0.09 2.22 3.24
CA GLN A 30 0.53 1.82 1.89
C GLN A 30 0.14 0.37 1.56
N PHE A 31 0.28 -0.54 2.51
CA PHE A 31 -0.14 -1.93 2.34
C PHE A 31 -1.65 -2.06 2.14
N GLU A 32 -2.45 -1.34 2.92
CA GLU A 32 -3.91 -1.33 2.75
C GLU A 32 -4.32 -0.77 1.37
N ALA A 33 -3.64 0.28 0.88
CA ALA A 33 -3.86 0.80 -0.47
C ALA A 33 -3.60 -0.26 -1.57
N ILE A 34 -2.65 -1.17 -1.38
CA ILE A 34 -2.41 -2.24 -2.35
C ILE A 34 -3.58 -3.24 -2.31
N ILE A 35 -4.07 -3.61 -1.13
CA ILE A 35 -5.21 -4.52 -0.97
C ILE A 35 -6.47 -3.93 -1.58
N VAL A 36 -6.78 -2.67 -1.25
CA VAL A 36 -7.97 -1.99 -1.79
C VAL A 36 -7.87 -1.89 -3.31
N LYS A 37 -6.69 -1.61 -3.86
CA LYS A 37 -6.47 -1.60 -5.31
C LYS A 37 -6.75 -2.96 -5.94
N MET A 38 -6.19 -4.05 -5.37
CA MET A 38 -6.47 -5.40 -5.87
C MET A 38 -7.95 -5.73 -5.82
N MET A 39 -8.66 -5.34 -4.76
CA MET A 39 -10.10 -5.58 -4.64
C MET A 39 -10.90 -4.76 -5.66
N LEU A 40 -10.54 -3.48 -5.87
CA LEU A 40 -11.14 -2.61 -6.88
C LEU A 40 -10.88 -3.13 -8.30
N ASP A 41 -9.67 -3.64 -8.55
CA ASP A 41 -9.30 -4.21 -9.83
C ASP A 41 -10.16 -5.44 -10.15
N GLU A 42 -10.42 -6.32 -9.19
CA GLU A 42 -11.34 -7.45 -9.36
C GLU A 42 -12.80 -7.00 -9.48
N ALA A 43 -13.28 -6.12 -8.59
CA ALA A 43 -14.68 -5.70 -8.55
C ALA A 43 -15.11 -4.91 -9.80
N MET A 44 -14.18 -4.19 -10.42
CA MET A 44 -14.42 -3.39 -11.62
C MET A 44 -13.93 -4.09 -12.91
N LYS A 45 -13.67 -5.41 -12.88
CA LYS A 45 -13.53 -6.19 -14.12
C LYS A 45 -14.88 -6.26 -14.80
N ASP A 46 -15.09 -5.37 -15.76
CA ASP A 46 -16.25 -5.39 -16.66
C ASP A 46 -16.17 -6.61 -17.60
N GLU A 47 -16.51 -7.81 -17.11
CA GLU A 47 -16.53 -9.02 -17.93
C GLU A 47 -17.64 -9.01 -19.01
N LYS A 48 -18.57 -8.04 -18.98
CA LYS A 48 -19.72 -7.97 -19.91
C LYS A 48 -20.15 -6.56 -20.29
N ASN A 49 -19.23 -5.71 -20.73
CA ASN A 49 -19.65 -4.45 -21.35
C ASN A 49 -19.72 -4.61 -22.87
N VAL A 50 -20.95 -4.80 -23.38
CA VAL A 50 -21.27 -5.00 -24.81
C VAL A 50 -20.82 -3.80 -25.67
N PHE A 51 -20.51 -2.67 -25.03
CA PHE A 51 -20.08 -1.41 -25.65
C PHE A 51 -18.56 -1.15 -25.59
N THR A 52 -17.77 -1.95 -24.86
CA THR A 52 -16.31 -1.80 -24.78
C THR A 52 -15.54 -2.67 -25.78
N SER A 53 -16.23 -3.23 -26.76
CA SER A 53 -15.66 -4.04 -27.87
C SER A 53 -14.49 -3.33 -28.58
N SER A 54 -14.44 -2.00 -28.50
CA SER A 54 -13.27 -1.18 -28.82
C SER A 54 -12.42 -1.00 -27.57
N ASN A 55 -11.62 -2.01 -27.25
CA ASN A 55 -10.71 -2.15 -26.11
C ASN A 55 -9.64 -1.03 -26.05
N ASP A 56 -10.07 0.23 -25.96
CA ASP A 56 -9.27 1.44 -26.11
C ASP A 56 -8.18 1.48 -25.01
N PRO A 57 -6.89 1.51 -25.40
CA PRO A 57 -5.80 1.66 -24.45
C PRO A 57 -6.00 2.85 -23.50
N GLY A 58 -6.62 3.95 -23.96
CA GLY A 58 -6.91 5.11 -23.14
C GLY A 58 -7.86 4.80 -21.99
N ASP A 59 -8.98 4.13 -22.24
CA ASP A 59 -9.98 3.77 -21.22
C ASP A 59 -9.37 2.89 -20.11
N LYS A 60 -8.52 1.93 -20.49
CA LYS A 60 -7.79 1.10 -19.52
C LYS A 60 -6.85 1.93 -18.64
N ILE A 61 -6.11 2.86 -19.25
CA ILE A 61 -5.18 3.73 -18.53
C ILE A 61 -5.97 4.60 -17.54
N PHE A 62 -7.03 5.28 -17.97
CA PHE A 62 -7.86 6.13 -17.10
C PHE A 62 -8.47 5.35 -15.94
N LYS A 63 -9.05 4.17 -16.20
CA LYS A 63 -9.61 3.31 -15.14
C LYS A 63 -8.54 2.88 -14.15
N SER A 64 -7.35 2.52 -14.62
CA SER A 64 -6.25 2.09 -13.75
C SER A 64 -5.75 3.21 -12.83
N MET A 65 -5.57 4.42 -13.36
CA MET A 65 -5.22 5.62 -12.58
C MET A 65 -6.31 5.97 -11.58
N TYR A 66 -7.59 5.92 -11.99
CA TYR A 66 -8.71 6.20 -11.10
C TYR A 66 -8.75 5.24 -9.92
N ARG A 67 -8.56 3.93 -10.16
CA ARG A 67 -8.50 2.93 -9.09
C ARG A 67 -7.32 3.15 -8.16
N GLU A 68 -6.16 3.54 -8.70
CA GLU A 68 -4.98 3.86 -7.90
C GLU A 68 -5.22 5.05 -6.97
N GLU A 69 -5.74 6.16 -7.49
CA GLU A 69 -6.08 7.34 -6.68
C GLU A 69 -7.16 7.05 -5.64
N LEU A 70 -8.22 6.34 -6.04
CA LEU A 70 -9.30 5.95 -5.12
C LEU A 70 -8.77 5.05 -4.00
N SER A 71 -7.87 4.13 -4.34
CA SER A 71 -7.27 3.23 -3.36
C SER A 71 -6.38 3.97 -2.37
N ASN A 72 -5.52 4.86 -2.88
CA ASN A 72 -4.65 5.69 -2.04
C ASN A 72 -5.47 6.62 -1.13
N ALA A 73 -6.55 7.23 -1.64
CA ALA A 73 -7.44 8.08 -0.86
C ALA A 73 -8.23 7.30 0.21
N SER A 74 -8.48 6.00 -0.02
CA SER A 74 -9.21 5.13 0.90
C SER A 74 -8.28 4.40 1.89
N ALA A 75 -6.97 4.50 1.73
CA ALA A 75 -5.99 3.95 2.65
C ALA A 75 -6.18 4.55 4.06
N GLY A 76 -6.14 3.70 5.09
CA GLY A 76 -6.47 4.08 6.46
C GLY A 76 -7.96 4.00 6.82
N GLY A 77 -8.87 3.93 5.82
CA GLY A 77 -10.33 3.98 6.04
C GLY A 77 -11.01 2.61 6.21
N PHE A 78 -10.41 1.53 5.69
CA PHE A 78 -10.99 0.17 5.75
C PHE A 78 -10.63 -0.58 7.05
N GLY A 79 -9.60 -0.14 7.78
CA GLY A 79 -9.21 -0.67 9.08
C GLY A 79 -8.17 -1.80 9.03
N PHE A 80 -7.75 -2.26 7.84
CA PHE A 80 -6.70 -3.27 7.70
C PHE A 80 -5.32 -2.72 8.09
N SER A 81 -5.06 -1.45 7.75
CA SER A 81 -3.84 -0.75 8.18
C SER A 81 -3.73 -0.69 9.69
N GLN A 82 -4.82 -0.34 10.39
CA GLN A 82 -4.88 -0.26 11.85
C GLN A 82 -4.65 -1.63 12.50
N MET A 83 -5.32 -2.68 12.01
CA MET A 83 -5.13 -4.04 12.53
C MET A 83 -3.68 -4.52 12.37
N LEU A 84 -3.07 -4.27 11.20
CA LEU A 84 -1.69 -4.64 10.94
C LEU A 84 -0.72 -3.82 11.79
N PHE A 85 -0.96 -2.51 11.92
CA PHE A 85 -0.19 -1.61 12.77
C PHE A 85 -0.19 -2.09 14.22
N GLU A 86 -1.36 -2.39 14.79
CA GLU A 86 -1.49 -2.88 16.16
C GLU A 86 -0.77 -4.21 16.35
N HIS A 87 -0.93 -5.15 15.41
CA HIS A 87 -0.27 -6.45 15.46
C HIS A 87 1.27 -6.31 15.47
N LEU A 88 1.81 -5.48 14.58
CA LEU A 88 3.25 -5.29 14.43
C LEU A 88 3.83 -4.49 15.60
N SER A 89 3.12 -3.47 16.08
CA SER A 89 3.54 -2.66 17.24
C SER A 89 3.64 -3.53 18.49
N GLN A 90 2.62 -4.36 18.76
CA GLN A 90 2.64 -5.29 19.89
C GLN A 90 3.75 -6.34 19.81
N LYS A 91 4.16 -6.75 18.60
CA LYS A 91 5.29 -7.67 18.41
C LYS A 91 6.64 -6.98 18.58
N GLY A 92 6.76 -5.75 18.07
CA GLY A 92 7.94 -4.91 18.22
C GLY A 92 8.26 -4.66 19.69
N GLU A 93 7.27 -4.23 20.47
CA GLU A 93 7.41 -3.99 21.92
C GLU A 93 7.81 -5.24 22.72
N LYS A 94 7.36 -6.43 22.29
CA LYS A 94 7.68 -7.71 22.97
C LYS A 94 9.10 -8.20 22.71
N THR A 95 9.79 -7.66 21.71
CA THR A 95 11.15 -8.10 21.37
C THR A 95 12.22 -7.34 22.18
N GLU A 96 11.82 -6.31 22.93
CA GLU A 96 12.71 -5.47 23.76
C GLU A 96 12.71 -5.84 25.25
N LYS A 97 12.17 -7.01 25.63
CA LYS A 97 12.28 -7.61 26.97
C LYS A 97 13.02 -8.94 26.92
#